data_AF-A0A2F0A222-F1
#
_entry.id   AF-A0A2F0A222-F1
#
_cell.length_a   1.000
_cell.length_b   1.000
_cell.length_c   1.000
_cell.angle_alpha   90.00
_cell.angle_beta   90.00
_cell.angle_gamma   90.00
#
_symmetry.space_group_name_H-M   'P 1'
#
loop_
_entity.id
_entity.type
_entity.pdbx_description
1 polymer ?
#
loop_
_entity_poly.entity_id
_entity_poly.type
_entity_poly.pdbx_seq_one_letter_code
_entity_poly.pdbx_strand_id
1 'polypeptide(L)'
;MIWIKTGLFQALTAQLLFSYLLNAKELSVNTADRSQVIKFYFDHYLPSEDFKNHHEWTGSIIDRNPGKLSTKIHEDVITRVNYFRAMAGLNANIKLSDDLNNKAQEAAFMMAYQNSLSHYPSQDWKYYTEIGANAAKYSNLSLGLNLPYYGPAAVDGQIEDSGENNKELGHRRWILYSKAPLLMGHGSIPLNYIIQQSEPEPEPEPEPEPEPKPEP
;
A
#
# COMPACT_ATOMS: atom_id res chain seq x y z
N MET A 1 -6.35 6.76 49.69
CA MET A 1 -5.22 5.85 49.42
C MET A 1 -3.96 6.72 49.31
N ILE A 2 -2.86 6.30 49.94
CA ILE A 2 -1.77 7.13 50.48
C ILE A 2 -0.79 7.63 49.39
N TRP A 3 -0.30 8.85 49.60
CA TRP A 3 0.76 9.57 48.85
C TRP A 3 2.17 9.03 49.13
N ILE A 4 3.10 9.15 48.17
CA ILE A 4 4.50 9.55 48.44
C ILE A 4 4.99 10.50 47.34
N LYS A 5 5.44 11.69 47.74
CA LYS A 5 6.34 12.61 47.01
C LYS A 5 7.74 12.45 47.59
N THR A 6 8.74 12.25 46.74
CA THR A 6 10.17 12.55 46.94
C THR A 6 10.76 12.73 45.53
N GLY A 7 11.62 13.66 45.15
CA GLY A 7 12.28 14.83 45.74
C GLY A 7 13.05 15.51 44.57
N LEU A 8 13.29 16.82 44.64
CA LEU A 8 14.14 17.55 43.70
C LEU A 8 15.62 17.18 43.88
N PHE A 9 16.40 17.30 42.80
CA PHE A 9 17.88 17.42 42.61
C PHE A 9 18.25 16.52 41.42
N GLN A 10 18.86 16.93 40.31
CA GLN A 10 19.74 18.04 39.95
C GLN A 10 19.54 18.38 38.47
N ALA A 11 19.63 19.67 38.13
CA ALA A 11 19.84 20.11 36.76
C ALA A 11 21.26 19.69 36.31
N LEU A 12 21.36 18.69 35.44
CA LEU A 12 22.51 18.50 34.56
C LEU A 12 22.02 18.39 33.12
N THR A 13 22.34 19.45 32.36
CA THR A 13 22.64 19.44 30.92
C THR A 13 21.58 18.88 29.96
N ALA A 14 20.43 19.56 29.88
CA ALA A 14 19.57 19.55 28.68
C ALA A 14 20.20 20.30 27.48
N GLN A 15 21.51 20.16 27.29
CA GLN A 15 22.27 20.76 26.17
C GLN A 15 23.02 19.71 25.34
N LEU A 16 22.73 18.42 25.57
CA LEU A 16 23.23 17.31 24.75
C LEU A 16 22.12 16.41 24.16
N LEU A 17 20.86 16.81 24.32
CA LEU A 17 19.71 16.22 23.59
C LEU A 17 19.21 17.11 22.43
N PHE A 18 19.91 18.22 22.14
CA PHE A 18 19.59 19.13 21.04
C PHE A 18 20.46 18.91 19.79
N SER A 19 21.30 17.86 19.79
CA SER A 19 22.28 17.60 18.73
C SER A 19 21.99 16.34 17.90
N TYR A 20 20.92 15.60 18.23
CA TYR A 20 20.47 14.42 17.45
C TYR A 20 19.14 14.64 16.70
N LEU A 21 18.59 15.86 16.72
CA LEU A 21 17.79 16.35 15.61
C LEU A 21 18.74 16.88 14.53
N LEU A 22 19.63 15.99 14.06
CA LEU A 22 20.36 16.19 12.82
C LEU A 22 19.30 16.31 11.72
N ASN A 23 18.93 17.55 11.41
CA ASN A 23 18.87 18.14 10.08
C ASN A 23 18.95 17.13 8.93
N ALA A 24 18.02 16.16 8.89
CA ALA A 24 17.69 15.45 7.68
C ALA A 24 17.05 16.52 6.81
N LYS A 25 17.84 17.12 5.92
CA LYS A 25 17.39 18.08 4.94
C LYS A 25 16.10 17.51 4.33
N GLU A 26 14.99 18.21 4.54
CA GLU A 26 13.69 17.81 4.01
C GLU A 26 13.86 17.62 2.49
N LEU A 27 13.45 16.45 2.00
CA LEU A 27 13.50 16.15 0.58
C LEU A 27 12.66 17.21 -0.15
N SER A 28 13.32 18.07 -0.92
CA SER A 28 12.71 19.26 -1.50
C SER A 28 13.39 19.61 -2.81
N VAL A 29 12.65 20.29 -3.68
CA VAL A 29 13.09 20.66 -5.02
C VAL A 29 12.45 22.00 -5.39
N ASN A 30 13.23 22.91 -5.96
CA ASN A 30 12.68 24.11 -6.57
C ASN A 30 12.12 23.75 -7.96
N THR A 31 10.80 23.62 -8.06
CA THR A 31 10.13 23.23 -9.32
C THR A 31 10.18 24.31 -10.40
N ALA A 32 10.56 25.55 -10.07
CA ALA A 32 10.81 26.61 -11.04
C ALA A 32 12.22 26.52 -11.68
N ASP A 33 13.13 25.71 -11.13
CA ASP A 33 14.47 25.49 -11.66
C ASP A 33 14.54 24.15 -12.41
N ARG A 34 14.56 24.22 -13.74
CA ARG A 34 14.60 23.04 -14.62
C ARG A 34 15.77 22.12 -14.30
N SER A 35 16.94 22.64 -13.97
CA SER A 35 18.13 21.82 -13.68
C SER A 35 17.95 21.05 -12.38
N GLN A 36 17.32 21.67 -11.37
CA GLN A 36 16.98 20.97 -10.13
C GLN A 36 15.91 19.90 -10.35
N VAL A 37 14.86 20.18 -11.13
CA VAL A 37 13.83 19.18 -11.47
C VAL A 37 14.43 17.97 -12.19
N ILE A 38 15.29 18.20 -13.19
CA ILE A 38 15.96 17.12 -13.91
C ILE A 38 16.80 16.29 -12.94
N LYS A 39 17.65 16.93 -12.13
CA LYS A 39 18.48 16.22 -11.15
C LYS A 39 17.63 15.42 -10.17
N PHE A 40 16.55 16.01 -9.67
CA PHE A 40 15.64 15.37 -8.72
C PHE A 40 14.96 14.13 -9.32
N TYR A 41 14.57 14.17 -10.59
CA TYR A 41 14.06 13.01 -11.32
C TYR A 41 15.09 11.88 -11.41
N PHE A 42 16.33 12.18 -11.81
CA PHE A 42 17.38 11.16 -11.90
C PHE A 42 17.79 10.59 -10.55
N ASP A 43 17.79 11.39 -9.48
CA ASP A 43 18.25 10.97 -8.16
C ASP A 43 17.18 10.26 -7.33
N HIS A 44 15.89 10.53 -7.56
CA HIS A 44 14.82 10.08 -6.68
C HIS A 44 13.68 9.36 -7.38
N TYR A 45 13.38 9.64 -8.65
CA TYR A 45 12.35 8.90 -9.37
C TYR A 45 12.92 7.63 -9.99
N LEU A 46 13.90 7.80 -10.90
CA LEU A 46 14.47 6.72 -11.70
C LEU A 46 15.08 5.56 -10.91
N PRO A 47 15.74 5.75 -9.75
CA PRO A 47 16.35 4.63 -9.02
C PRO A 47 15.37 3.61 -8.44
N SER A 48 14.06 3.85 -8.57
CA SER A 48 13.00 2.93 -8.16
C SER A 48 12.30 2.24 -9.34
N GLU A 49 12.77 2.42 -10.59
CA GLU A 49 12.15 1.83 -11.79
C GLU A 49 12.43 0.33 -11.97
N ASP A 50 13.47 -0.21 -11.33
CA ASP A 50 13.83 -1.63 -11.35
C ASP A 50 13.15 -2.45 -10.23
N PHE A 51 12.16 -1.85 -9.55
CA PHE A 51 11.41 -2.41 -8.42
C PHE A 51 10.85 -3.83 -8.64
N LYS A 52 10.68 -4.24 -9.90
CA LYS A 52 10.15 -5.56 -10.27
C LYS A 52 11.00 -6.71 -9.76
N ASN A 53 12.30 -6.46 -9.57
CA ASN A 53 13.25 -7.43 -9.04
C ASN A 53 13.35 -7.40 -7.51
N HIS A 54 12.66 -6.48 -6.85
CA HIS A 54 12.81 -6.21 -5.42
C HIS A 54 11.65 -6.74 -4.56
N HIS A 55 10.60 -7.32 -5.14
CA HIS A 55 9.40 -7.69 -4.36
C HIS A 55 9.69 -8.74 -3.25
N GLU A 56 10.44 -9.79 -3.58
CA GLU A 56 10.90 -10.89 -2.69
C GLU A 56 9.87 -11.32 -1.62
N TRP A 57 8.63 -11.56 -2.05
CA TRP A 57 7.57 -11.97 -1.12
C TRP A 57 7.87 -13.34 -0.51
N THR A 58 7.73 -13.43 0.81
CA THR A 58 8.04 -14.65 1.58
C THR A 58 6.81 -15.45 2.02
N GLY A 59 5.62 -15.03 1.59
CA GLY A 59 4.36 -15.65 1.98
C GLY A 59 3.96 -16.84 1.10
N SER A 60 2.77 -17.36 1.39
CA SER A 60 2.16 -18.47 0.65
C SER A 60 0.64 -18.31 0.69
N ILE A 61 0.03 -18.24 -0.50
CA ILE A 61 -1.42 -18.22 -0.63
C ILE A 61 -2.02 -19.54 -0.13
N ILE A 62 -1.38 -20.66 -0.45
CA ILE A 62 -1.86 -22.02 -0.14
C ILE A 62 -1.81 -22.26 1.37
N ASP A 63 -0.74 -21.82 2.04
CA ASP A 63 -0.54 -22.07 3.48
C ASP A 63 -1.15 -20.98 4.37
N ARG A 64 -1.94 -20.07 3.80
CA ARG A 64 -2.52 -18.91 4.50
C ARG A 64 -1.46 -18.10 5.25
N ASN A 65 -0.36 -17.79 4.58
CA ASN A 65 0.72 -17.00 5.13
C ASN A 65 0.86 -15.69 4.34
N PRO A 66 0.42 -14.54 4.91
CA PRO A 66 0.60 -13.22 4.29
C PRO A 66 2.06 -12.86 4.00
N GLY A 67 3.01 -13.46 4.72
CA GLY A 67 4.44 -13.25 4.52
C GLY A 67 4.88 -11.81 4.76
N LYS A 68 6.04 -11.47 4.20
CA LYS A 68 6.61 -10.12 4.20
C LYS A 68 7.18 -9.79 2.82
N LEU A 69 7.42 -8.52 2.62
CA LEU A 69 8.13 -7.98 1.46
C LEU A 69 9.58 -7.68 1.83
N SER A 70 10.44 -7.50 0.82
CA SER A 70 11.80 -7.02 1.05
C SER A 70 11.80 -5.59 1.62
N THR A 71 12.87 -5.24 2.32
CA THR A 71 13.13 -3.83 2.69
C THR A 71 13.26 -2.95 1.45
N LYS A 72 13.84 -3.46 0.36
CA LYS A 72 14.10 -2.68 -0.85
C LYS A 72 12.83 -2.23 -1.56
N ILE A 73 11.80 -3.08 -1.66
CA ILE A 73 10.52 -2.65 -2.28
C ILE A 73 9.78 -1.63 -1.40
N HIS A 74 9.92 -1.73 -0.07
CA HIS A 74 9.42 -0.70 0.85
C HIS A 74 10.14 0.64 0.63
N GLU A 75 11.47 0.63 0.48
CA GLU A 75 12.28 1.80 0.16
C GLU A 75 11.91 2.42 -1.19
N ASP A 76 11.70 1.60 -2.22
CA ASP A 76 11.30 2.06 -3.54
C ASP A 76 9.94 2.77 -3.50
N VAL A 77 8.95 2.17 -2.83
CA VAL A 77 7.60 2.75 -2.66
C VAL A 77 7.66 4.09 -1.93
N ILE A 78 8.33 4.14 -0.79
CA ILE A 78 8.34 5.37 0.01
C ILE A 78 9.16 6.48 -0.65
N THR A 79 10.19 6.10 -1.42
CA THR A 79 10.94 7.04 -2.27
C THR A 79 10.00 7.66 -3.31
N ARG A 80 9.16 6.86 -3.98
CA ARG A 80 8.20 7.37 -4.97
C ARG A 80 7.13 8.28 -4.35
N VAL A 81 6.58 7.90 -3.19
CA VAL A 81 5.63 8.74 -2.43
C VAL A 81 6.26 10.09 -2.07
N ASN A 82 7.46 10.08 -1.48
CA ASN A 82 8.15 11.29 -1.07
C ASN A 82 8.60 12.14 -2.28
N TYR A 83 8.96 11.54 -3.42
CA TYR A 83 9.24 12.26 -4.67
C TYR A 83 8.04 13.13 -5.08
N PHE A 84 6.84 12.55 -5.16
CA PHE A 84 5.64 13.30 -5.56
C PHE A 84 5.26 14.38 -4.53
N ARG A 85 5.41 14.08 -3.24
CA ARG A 85 5.17 15.07 -2.18
C ARG A 85 6.14 16.24 -2.27
N ALA A 86 7.42 15.99 -2.52
CA ALA A 86 8.44 17.03 -2.68
C ALA A 86 8.17 17.90 -3.92
N MET A 87 7.82 17.28 -5.05
CA MET A 87 7.43 17.98 -6.28
C MET A 87 6.17 18.85 -6.10
N ALA A 88 5.28 18.47 -5.18
CA ALA A 88 4.10 19.26 -4.79
C ALA A 88 4.38 20.32 -3.71
N GLY A 89 5.63 20.47 -3.25
CA GLY A 89 5.98 21.40 -2.17
C GLY A 89 5.43 20.99 -0.80
N LEU A 90 5.15 19.70 -0.60
CA LEU A 90 4.66 19.14 0.65
C LEU A 90 5.79 18.48 1.45
N ASN A 91 5.54 18.23 2.73
CA ASN A 91 6.49 17.49 3.56
C ASN A 91 6.72 16.07 3.01
N ALA A 92 7.94 15.81 2.57
CA ALA A 92 8.38 14.57 1.94
C ALA A 92 9.28 13.73 2.86
N ASN A 93 8.93 13.69 4.15
CA ASN A 93 9.58 12.86 5.17
C ASN A 93 8.63 11.78 5.70
N ILE A 94 7.81 11.22 4.82
CA ILE A 94 6.96 10.07 5.16
C ILE A 94 7.87 8.85 5.30
N LYS A 95 7.60 8.02 6.30
CA LYS A 95 8.30 6.77 6.56
C LYS A 95 7.32 5.61 6.58
N LEU A 96 7.81 4.42 6.27
CA LEU A 96 7.03 3.20 6.49
C LEU A 96 7.24 2.69 7.91
N SER A 97 6.17 2.17 8.50
CA SER A 97 6.18 1.53 9.82
C SER A 97 5.98 0.04 9.66
N ASP A 98 6.77 -0.77 10.36
CA ASP A 98 6.62 -2.24 10.35
C ASP A 98 5.21 -2.69 10.76
N ASP A 99 4.61 -2.04 11.75
CA ASP A 99 3.23 -2.33 12.18
C ASP A 99 2.22 -2.05 11.06
N LEU A 100 2.33 -0.88 10.42
CA LEU A 100 1.44 -0.53 9.31
C LEU A 100 1.71 -1.40 8.06
N ASN A 101 2.95 -1.78 7.81
CA ASN A 101 3.32 -2.71 6.72
C ASN A 101 2.67 -4.07 6.93
N ASN A 102 2.75 -4.64 8.14
CA ASN A 102 2.11 -5.92 8.45
C ASN A 102 0.58 -5.84 8.24
N LYS A 103 -0.05 -4.75 8.68
CA LYS A 103 -1.49 -4.52 8.48
C LYS A 103 -1.88 -4.38 7.01
N ALA A 104 -1.09 -3.63 6.24
CA ALA A 104 -1.29 -3.49 4.80
C ALA A 104 -1.05 -4.82 4.06
N GLN A 105 -0.11 -5.65 4.51
CA GLN A 105 0.16 -6.97 3.95
C GLN A 105 -1.01 -7.94 4.17
N GLU A 106 -1.66 -7.90 5.34
CA GLU A 106 -2.90 -8.65 5.60
C GLU A 106 -4.02 -8.23 4.65
N ALA A 107 -4.20 -6.92 4.41
CA ALA A 107 -5.19 -6.43 3.45
C ALA A 107 -4.89 -6.91 2.02
N ALA A 108 -3.64 -6.81 1.58
CA ALA A 108 -3.21 -7.27 0.26
C ALA A 108 -3.42 -8.79 0.11
N PHE A 109 -3.14 -9.58 1.15
CA PHE A 109 -3.36 -11.02 1.15
C PHE A 109 -4.85 -11.37 1.03
N MET A 110 -5.73 -10.70 1.77
CA MET A 110 -7.17 -10.88 1.68
C MET A 110 -7.69 -10.64 0.25
N MET A 111 -7.25 -9.55 -0.38
CA MET A 111 -7.66 -9.17 -1.74
C MET A 111 -7.11 -10.14 -2.79
N ALA A 112 -5.86 -10.54 -2.65
CA ALA A 112 -5.21 -11.47 -3.58
C ALA A 112 -5.87 -12.86 -3.53
N TYR A 113 -6.22 -13.34 -2.34
CA TYR A 113 -6.94 -14.61 -2.21
C TYR A 113 -8.35 -14.54 -2.79
N GLN A 114 -9.08 -13.46 -2.45
CA GLN A 114 -10.44 -13.26 -2.93
C GLN A 114 -10.48 -12.99 -4.45
N ASN A 115 -9.36 -12.61 -5.06
CA ASN A 115 -9.30 -12.07 -6.42
C ASN A 115 -10.26 -10.88 -6.61
N SER A 116 -10.35 -10.01 -5.59
CA SER A 116 -11.24 -8.84 -5.59
C SER A 116 -10.63 -7.70 -4.76
N LEU A 117 -10.82 -6.47 -5.23
CA LEU A 117 -10.41 -5.25 -4.53
C LEU A 117 -11.61 -4.61 -3.83
N SER A 118 -11.49 -4.29 -2.54
CA SER A 118 -12.56 -3.60 -1.80
C SER A 118 -12.00 -2.84 -0.58
N HIS A 119 -12.40 -1.58 -0.40
CA HIS A 119 -12.15 -0.85 0.86
C HIS A 119 -12.98 -1.38 2.03
N TYR A 120 -14.02 -2.18 1.75
CA TYR A 120 -14.88 -2.80 2.74
C TYR A 120 -14.98 -4.30 2.45
N PRO A 121 -13.92 -5.08 2.70
CA PRO A 121 -13.97 -6.53 2.54
C PRO A 121 -15.11 -7.11 3.36
N SER A 122 -15.89 -8.01 2.75
CA SER A 122 -16.98 -8.68 3.45
C SER A 122 -16.43 -9.76 4.39
N GLN A 123 -17.11 -9.97 5.53
CA GLN A 123 -16.69 -10.92 6.54
C GLN A 123 -16.75 -12.39 6.09
N ASP A 124 -17.43 -12.66 4.96
CA ASP A 124 -17.51 -13.98 4.34
C ASP A 124 -16.32 -14.33 3.44
N TRP A 125 -15.39 -13.39 3.19
CA TRP A 125 -14.14 -13.70 2.49
C TRP A 125 -13.37 -14.77 3.26
N LYS A 126 -12.95 -15.83 2.57
CA LYS A 126 -12.38 -17.04 3.19
C LYS A 126 -11.20 -16.78 4.15
N TYR A 127 -10.40 -15.76 3.89
CA TYR A 127 -9.29 -15.35 4.75
C TYR A 127 -9.46 -13.96 5.36
N TYR A 128 -10.71 -13.55 5.58
CA TYR A 128 -11.02 -12.31 6.27
C TYR A 128 -10.31 -12.21 7.62
N THR A 129 -9.72 -11.04 7.88
CA THR A 129 -9.27 -10.62 9.20
C THR A 129 -9.76 -9.20 9.45
N GLU A 130 -10.10 -8.88 10.70
CA GLU A 130 -10.48 -7.51 11.08
C GLU A 130 -9.32 -6.52 10.86
N ILE A 131 -8.08 -7.01 11.05
CA ILE A 131 -6.87 -6.23 10.83
C ILE A 131 -6.72 -5.84 9.35
N GLY A 132 -6.83 -6.81 8.43
CA GLY A 132 -6.74 -6.57 6.99
C GLY A 132 -7.91 -5.73 6.47
N ALA A 133 -9.13 -5.97 6.98
CA ALA A 133 -10.30 -5.15 6.61
C ALA A 133 -10.15 -3.69 7.07
N ASN A 134 -9.68 -3.45 8.29
CA ASN A 134 -9.40 -2.08 8.77
C ASN A 134 -8.27 -1.43 7.96
N ALA A 135 -7.22 -2.16 7.61
CA ALA A 135 -6.16 -1.64 6.77
C ALA A 135 -6.69 -1.27 5.37
N ALA A 136 -7.50 -2.13 4.73
CA ALA A 136 -8.13 -1.86 3.43
C ALA A 136 -8.97 -0.57 3.43
N LYS A 137 -9.74 -0.35 4.50
CA LYS A 137 -10.57 0.86 4.68
C LYS A 137 -9.77 2.15 4.74
N TYR A 138 -8.54 2.10 5.25
CA TYR A 138 -7.66 3.26 5.44
C TYR A 138 -6.43 3.25 4.52
N SER A 139 -6.50 2.57 3.37
CA SER A 139 -5.40 2.49 2.41
C SER A 139 -5.85 2.98 1.04
N ASN A 140 -4.91 3.48 0.24
CA ASN A 140 -5.06 3.47 -1.21
C ASN A 140 -4.89 2.02 -1.69
N LEU A 141 -5.78 1.57 -2.58
CA LEU A 141 -5.77 0.21 -3.10
C LEU A 141 -5.48 0.24 -4.60
N SER A 142 -4.54 -0.61 -5.04
CA SER A 142 -4.19 -0.76 -6.44
C SER A 142 -4.36 -2.22 -6.86
N LEU A 143 -4.82 -2.42 -8.09
CA LEU A 143 -4.90 -3.74 -8.72
C LEU A 143 -4.16 -3.72 -10.05
N GLY A 144 -3.23 -4.65 -10.22
CA GLY A 144 -2.56 -4.90 -11.49
C GLY A 144 -3.26 -5.98 -12.28
N LEU A 145 -3.79 -5.65 -13.46
CA LEU A 145 -4.30 -6.63 -14.41
C LEU A 145 -3.17 -7.06 -15.34
N ASN A 146 -2.47 -8.15 -15.01
CA ASN A 146 -1.45 -8.81 -15.84
C ASN A 146 -0.21 -7.97 -16.24
N LEU A 147 -0.06 -6.78 -15.67
CA LEU A 147 1.12 -5.92 -15.78
C LEU A 147 1.68 -5.65 -14.38
N PRO A 148 3.01 -5.50 -14.21
CA PRO A 148 3.65 -5.19 -12.93
C PRO A 148 3.21 -3.82 -12.41
N TYR A 149 2.05 -3.80 -11.76
CA TYR A 149 1.37 -2.63 -11.21
C TYR A 149 1.29 -2.78 -9.68
N TYR A 150 2.47 -2.73 -9.07
CA TYR A 150 2.69 -2.76 -7.63
C TYR A 150 3.88 -1.85 -7.34
N GLY A 151 4.22 -1.65 -6.07
CA GLY A 151 5.38 -0.86 -5.71
C GLY A 151 5.29 0.59 -6.23
N PRO A 152 6.39 1.18 -6.70
CA PRO A 152 6.42 2.52 -7.31
C PRO A 152 5.41 2.73 -8.45
N ALA A 153 5.21 1.75 -9.34
CA ALA A 153 4.27 1.89 -10.45
C ALA A 153 2.81 2.02 -9.96
N ALA A 154 2.46 1.37 -8.84
CA ALA A 154 1.15 1.58 -8.22
C ALA A 154 1.02 2.99 -7.63
N VAL A 155 2.10 3.58 -7.11
CA VAL A 155 2.10 4.98 -6.64
C VAL A 155 1.92 5.93 -7.82
N ASP A 156 2.57 5.69 -8.96
CA ASP A 156 2.38 6.50 -10.17
C ASP A 156 0.93 6.48 -10.63
N GLY A 157 0.34 5.29 -10.70
CA GLY A 157 -1.05 5.14 -11.10
C GLY A 157 -2.03 5.75 -10.10
N GLN A 158 -1.72 5.74 -8.80
CA GLN A 158 -2.49 6.47 -7.78
C GLN A 158 -2.30 7.99 -7.89
N ILE A 159 -1.16 8.46 -8.39
CA ILE A 159 -0.92 9.87 -8.70
C ILE A 159 -1.56 10.27 -10.02
N GLU A 160 -1.67 9.39 -11.02
CA GLU A 160 -2.42 9.65 -12.25
C GLU A 160 -3.93 9.61 -11.98
N ASP A 161 -4.35 8.70 -11.11
CA ASP A 161 -5.70 8.50 -10.60
C ASP A 161 -6.73 8.43 -11.74
N SER A 162 -6.37 7.72 -12.81
CA SER A 162 -7.19 7.61 -14.01
C SER A 162 -8.34 6.62 -13.80
N GLY A 163 -9.40 6.77 -14.60
CA GLY A 163 -10.56 5.88 -14.59
C GLY A 163 -11.82 6.52 -14.04
N GLU A 164 -12.96 5.99 -14.50
CA GLU A 164 -14.29 6.58 -14.25
C GLU A 164 -14.67 6.56 -12.76
N ASN A 165 -14.15 5.61 -12.00
CA ASN A 165 -14.37 5.49 -10.56
C ASN A 165 -13.47 6.42 -9.73
N ASN A 166 -12.54 7.14 -10.35
CA ASN A 166 -11.51 7.95 -9.68
C ASN A 166 -11.70 9.46 -9.91
N LYS A 167 -12.87 9.92 -10.34
CA LYS A 167 -13.16 11.34 -10.61
C LYS A 167 -12.87 12.28 -9.43
N GLU A 168 -13.03 11.78 -8.21
CA GLU A 168 -12.78 12.53 -6.98
C GLU A 168 -11.30 12.59 -6.58
N LEU A 169 -10.43 11.94 -7.38
CA LEU A 169 -8.98 11.88 -7.18
C LEU A 169 -8.59 11.37 -5.79
N GLY A 170 -9.31 10.36 -5.30
CA GLY A 170 -9.19 9.87 -3.93
C GLY A 170 -7.76 9.45 -3.59
N HIS A 171 -7.12 8.69 -4.47
CA HIS A 171 -5.78 8.17 -4.24
C HIS A 171 -4.73 9.29 -4.24
N ARG A 172 -4.79 10.16 -5.25
CA ARG A 172 -3.88 11.32 -5.37
C ARG A 172 -4.04 12.25 -4.17
N ARG A 173 -5.28 12.52 -3.75
CA ARG A 173 -5.56 13.38 -2.59
C ARG A 173 -5.01 12.83 -1.29
N TRP A 174 -5.01 11.50 -1.11
CA TRP A 174 -4.40 10.87 0.06
C TRP A 174 -2.87 11.00 0.06
N ILE A 175 -2.21 10.72 -1.08
CA ILE A 175 -0.75 10.87 -1.19
C ILE A 175 -0.31 12.32 -1.01
N LEU A 176 -1.06 13.27 -1.59
CA LEU A 176 -0.78 14.71 -1.54
C LEU A 176 -1.54 15.43 -0.42
N TYR A 177 -2.01 14.69 0.59
CA TYR A 177 -2.64 15.32 1.74
C TYR A 177 -1.59 16.09 2.53
N SER A 178 -1.79 17.41 2.69
CA SER A 178 -0.83 18.30 3.35
C SER A 178 -0.62 17.97 4.83
N LYS A 179 -1.60 17.31 5.46
CA LYS A 179 -1.54 16.83 6.84
C LYS A 179 -1.45 15.31 6.92
N ALA A 180 -0.90 14.65 5.90
CA ALA A 180 -0.64 13.22 5.94
C ALA A 180 0.18 12.86 7.19
N PRO A 181 -0.10 11.71 7.84
CA PRO A 181 0.71 11.24 8.95
C PRO A 181 2.15 10.97 8.47
N LEU A 182 3.12 11.14 9.36
CA LEU A 182 4.53 10.83 9.05
C LEU A 182 4.78 9.34 8.82
N LEU A 183 3.85 8.48 9.23
CA LEU A 183 3.95 7.04 9.09
C LEU A 183 2.87 6.51 8.16
N MET A 184 3.26 5.68 7.20
CA MET A 184 2.39 4.91 6.32
C MET A 184 2.75 3.42 6.37
N GLY A 185 1.93 2.59 5.72
CA GLY A 185 2.20 1.16 5.51
C GLY A 185 2.15 0.81 4.03
N HIS A 186 2.88 -0.23 3.65
CA HIS A 186 2.85 -0.83 2.32
C HIS A 186 2.70 -2.34 2.46
N GLY A 187 1.83 -2.91 1.64
CA GLY A 187 1.65 -4.35 1.49
C GLY A 187 1.32 -4.68 0.05
N SER A 188 1.75 -5.83 -0.42
CA SER A 188 1.63 -6.25 -1.81
C SER A 188 1.70 -7.77 -1.91
N ILE A 189 0.99 -8.34 -2.88
CA ILE A 189 1.11 -9.75 -3.25
C ILE A 189 1.53 -9.82 -4.72
N PRO A 190 2.51 -10.66 -5.09
CA PRO A 190 2.95 -10.77 -6.47
C PRO A 190 1.83 -11.26 -7.41
N LEU A 191 1.83 -10.75 -8.63
CA LEU A 191 0.79 -11.02 -9.64
C LEU A 191 0.63 -12.50 -10.02
N ASN A 192 1.71 -13.28 -9.95
CA ASN A 192 1.69 -14.71 -10.27
C ASN A 192 0.97 -15.58 -9.23
N TYR A 193 0.53 -14.99 -8.10
CA TYR A 193 -0.23 -15.67 -7.06
C TYR A 193 -1.65 -15.15 -6.89
N ILE A 194 -2.10 -14.24 -7.77
CA ILE A 194 -3.54 -13.95 -7.89
C ILE A 194 -4.17 -15.22 -8.43
N ILE A 195 -4.86 -15.98 -7.58
CA ILE A 195 -5.52 -17.21 -7.99
C ILE A 195 -6.51 -16.83 -9.09
N GLN A 196 -6.31 -17.35 -10.30
CA GLN A 196 -7.41 -17.51 -11.24
C GLN A 196 -8.42 -18.39 -10.53
N GLN A 197 -9.48 -17.81 -9.97
CA GLN A 197 -10.61 -18.61 -9.55
C GLN A 197 -11.06 -19.35 -10.80
N SER A 198 -11.05 -20.69 -10.75
CA SER A 198 -11.70 -21.49 -11.76
C SER A 198 -13.13 -20.97 -11.88
N GLU A 199 -13.62 -20.78 -13.11
CA GLU A 199 -15.03 -20.44 -13.31
C GLU A 199 -15.89 -21.42 -12.49
N PRO A 200 -16.98 -20.94 -11.86
CA PRO A 200 -17.90 -21.83 -11.18
C PRO A 200 -18.33 -22.91 -12.18
N GLU A 201 -18.36 -24.19 -11.75
CA GLU A 201 -18.83 -25.27 -12.61
C GLU A 201 -20.21 -24.88 -13.17
N PRO A 202 -20.44 -25.04 -14.49
CA PRO A 202 -21.74 -24.74 -15.08
C PRO A 202 -22.81 -25.57 -14.36
N GLU A 203 -23.94 -24.94 -14.04
CA GLU A 203 -25.07 -25.66 -13.48
C GLU A 203 -25.41 -26.86 -14.39
N PRO A 204 -25.73 -28.03 -13.82
CA PRO A 204 -26.08 -29.20 -14.61
C PRO A 204 -27.24 -28.85 -15.54
N GLU A 205 -27.13 -29.26 -16.81
CA GLU A 205 -28.21 -29.06 -17.77
C GLU A 205 -29.52 -29.64 -17.20
N PRO A 206 -30.64 -28.91 -17.31
CA PRO A 206 -31.93 -29.42 -16.87
C PRO A 206 -32.23 -30.72 -17.64
N GLU A 207 -32.76 -31.72 -16.93
CA GLU A 207 -33.18 -32.98 -17.56
C GLU A 207 -34.10 -32.69 -18.75
N PRO A 208 -33.92 -33.38 -19.89
CA PRO A 208 -34.77 -33.18 -21.06
C PRO A 208 -36.23 -33.42 -20.69
N GLU A 209 -37.11 -32.50 -21.10
CA GLU A 209 -38.54 -32.67 -20.90
C GLU A 209 -39.00 -34.02 -21.48
N PRO A 210 -39.83 -34.79 -20.75
CA PRO A 210 -40.30 -36.08 -21.23
C PRO A 210 -41.06 -35.89 -22.55
N GLU A 211 -40.75 -36.73 -23.54
CA GLU A 211 -41.40 -36.67 -24.85
C GLU A 211 -42.93 -36.67 -24.70
N PRO A 212 -43.64 -35.79 -25.42
CA PRO A 212 -45.09 -35.75 -25.36
C PRO A 212 -45.65 -37.11 -25.80
N LYS A 213 -46.54 -37.67 -24.96
CA LYS A 213 -47.20 -38.93 -25.27
C LYS A 213 -47.92 -38.79 -26.63
N PRO A 214 -47.80 -39.78 -27.52
CA PRO A 214 -48.50 -39.74 -28.79
C PRO A 214 -50.00 -39.59 -28.55
N GLU A 215 -50.59 -38.60 -29.22
CA GLU A 215 -52.04 -38.38 -29.23
C GLU A 215 -52.75 -39.56 -29.93
N PRO A 216 -53.98 -39.91 -29.49
CA PRO A 216 -54.65 -41.17 -29.80
C PRO A 216 -55.02 -41.39 -31.27
#